data_AF-A0A2D9L0D9-F1
#
_entry.id   AF-A0A2D9L0D9-F1
#
_cell.length_a   1.000
_cell.length_b   1.000
_cell.length_c   1.000
_cell.angle_alpha   90.00
_cell.angle_beta   90.00
_cell.angle_gamma   90.00
#
_symmetry.space_group_name_H-M   'P 1'
#
loop_
_entity.id
_entity.type
_entity.pdbx_description
1 polymer ?
#
loop_
_entity_poly.entity_id
_entity_poly.type
_entity_poly.pdbx_seq_one_letter_code
_entity_poly.pdbx_strand_id
1 'polypeptide(L)'
;MSCIYSFFDCCRILCPNATVAWWVVKGYTLVELLIVTVLLSILATLGMPVIKEIMESHRVISTVETMKAIAASADVARRLPGGDIFTDASTSEIATLLNNYEANSQGLTNSPLQTYWGTSYLITTTGQYATVRVSIPLRDINPFETIATSSGASTILLVSHKPRGVNRSSVVTSIYNKRHLYLESTDD
;
A
#
# COMPACT_ATOMS: atom_id res chain seq x y z
N MET A 1 -5.92 18.46 30.39
CA MET A 1 -4.47 18.61 30.65
C MET A 1 -3.81 17.21 30.68
N SER A 2 -3.96 16.44 29.58
CA SER A 2 -3.53 15.02 29.52
C SER A 2 -2.95 14.61 28.16
N CYS A 3 -3.00 15.46 27.12
CA CYS A 3 -2.52 15.09 25.78
C CYS A 3 -1.02 15.35 25.53
N ILE A 4 -0.33 16.14 26.37
CA ILE A 4 1.09 16.45 26.16
C ILE A 4 1.99 15.27 26.56
N TYR A 5 1.57 14.47 27.54
CA TYR A 5 2.36 13.32 28.01
C TYR A 5 2.42 12.16 27.01
N SER A 6 1.43 12.03 26.11
CA SER A 6 1.41 10.92 25.13
C SER A 6 2.42 11.11 23.98
N PHE A 7 2.85 12.34 23.70
CA PHE A 7 3.80 12.61 22.63
C PHE A 7 5.24 12.30 23.04
N PHE A 8 5.58 12.53 24.32
CA PHE A 8 6.91 12.23 24.86
C PHE A 8 7.18 10.73 24.98
N ASP A 9 6.17 9.91 25.30
CA ASP A 9 6.34 8.46 25.40
C ASP A 9 6.58 7.79 24.03
N CYS A 10 5.97 8.31 22.97
CA CYS A 10 6.14 7.76 21.63
C CYS A 10 7.58 7.94 21.11
N CYS A 11 8.26 9.01 21.52
CA CYS A 11 9.66 9.26 21.14
C CYS A 11 10.65 8.34 21.87
N ARG A 12 10.29 7.83 23.06
CA ARG A 12 11.13 6.93 23.88
C ARG A 12 11.28 5.54 23.27
N ILE A 13 10.28 5.07 22.52
CA ILE A 13 10.25 3.72 21.94
C ILE A 13 11.05 3.65 20.62
N LEU A 14 11.14 4.75 19.87
CA LEU A 14 11.72 4.77 18.52
C LEU A 14 13.24 4.92 18.45
N CYS A 15 13.95 5.21 19.55
CA CYS A 15 15.41 5.43 19.55
C CYS A 15 16.09 4.99 20.87
N PRO A 16 16.45 3.71 21.04
CA PRO A 16 17.09 3.23 22.28
C PRO A 16 18.52 3.76 22.49
N ASN A 17 19.15 4.35 21.46
CA ASN A 17 20.52 4.88 21.51
C ASN A 17 20.62 6.41 21.33
N ALA A 18 19.51 7.14 21.40
CA ALA A 18 19.59 8.60 21.48
C ALA A 18 20.05 8.97 22.90
N THR A 19 21.36 9.10 23.09
CA THR A 19 21.93 9.84 24.21
C THR A 19 21.49 11.29 24.08
N VAL A 20 20.28 11.58 24.57
CA VAL A 20 19.85 12.95 24.84
C VAL A 20 20.89 13.55 25.77
N ALA A 21 21.73 14.42 25.22
CA ALA A 21 22.78 15.11 25.93
C ALA A 21 22.13 15.95 27.03
N TRP A 22 22.17 15.45 28.27
CA TRP A 22 21.65 16.10 29.48
C TRP A 22 22.52 17.28 29.95
N TRP A 23 23.05 18.08 29.02
CA TRP A 23 23.89 19.24 29.31
C TRP A 23 23.19 20.56 28.98
N VAL A 24 21.96 20.76 29.45
CA VAL A 24 21.32 22.07 29.34
C VAL A 24 20.53 22.39 30.60
N VAL A 25 21.24 22.87 31.64
CA VAL A 25 20.63 23.76 32.62
C VAL A 25 21.57 24.95 32.86
N LYS A 26 21.82 25.71 31.80
CA LYS A 26 22.03 27.15 31.94
C LYS A 26 20.65 27.78 31.78
N GLY A 27 20.20 28.56 32.75
CA GLY A 27 18.87 29.15 32.77
C GLY A 27 18.59 29.90 31.48
N TYR A 28 17.74 29.32 30.63
CA TYR A 28 17.22 29.99 29.45
C TYR A 28 16.27 31.08 29.91
N THR A 29 16.41 32.28 29.35
CA THR A 29 15.47 33.36 29.65
C THR A 29 14.09 33.01 29.07
N LEU A 30 13.01 33.46 29.73
CA LEU A 30 11.64 33.21 29.26
C LEU A 30 11.45 33.71 27.81
N VAL A 31 12.09 34.83 27.47
CA VAL A 31 12.07 35.42 26.13
C VAL A 31 12.70 34.49 25.09
N GLU A 32 13.82 33.84 25.41
CA GLU A 32 14.50 32.93 24.49
C GLU A 32 13.65 31.69 24.17
N LEU A 33 12.98 31.12 25.19
CA LEU A 33 12.02 30.03 24.96
C LEU A 33 10.79 30.47 24.16
N LEU A 34 10.30 31.70 24.37
CA LEU A 34 9.19 32.24 23.59
C LEU A 34 9.59 32.38 22.10
N ILE A 35 10.78 32.90 21.82
CA ILE A 35 11.27 33.04 20.44
C ILE A 35 11.45 31.67 19.78
N VAL A 36 12.06 30.70 20.46
CA VAL A 36 12.29 29.35 19.92
C VAL A 36 10.97 28.63 19.64
N THR A 37 9.98 28.72 20.54
CA THR A 37 8.67 28.07 20.34
C THR A 37 7.89 28.70 19.19
N VAL A 38 7.95 30.03 19.03
CA VAL A 38 7.36 30.72 17.87
C VAL A 38 8.03 30.28 16.57
N LEU A 39 9.36 30.22 16.51
CA LEU A 39 10.07 29.75 15.33
C LEU A 39 9.76 28.28 14.98
N LEU A 40 9.72 27.39 15.97
CA LEU A 40 9.34 26.00 15.77
C LEU A 40 7.89 25.86 15.27
N SER A 41 6.97 26.70 15.74
CA SER A 41 5.58 26.68 15.26
C SER A 41 5.48 27.04 13.77
N ILE A 42 6.23 28.05 13.32
CA ILE A 42 6.26 28.46 11.90
C ILE A 42 6.86 27.35 11.04
N LEU A 43 8.00 26.79 11.46
CA LEU A 43 8.66 25.69 10.74
C LEU A 43 7.79 24.44 10.67
N ALA A 44 7.08 24.10 11.75
CA ALA A 44 6.17 22.96 11.76
C ALA A 44 5.03 23.13 10.76
N THR A 45 4.47 24.35 10.62
CA THR A 45 3.40 24.60 9.64
C THR A 45 3.86 24.48 8.19
N LEU A 46 5.10 24.87 7.89
CA LEU A 46 5.68 24.79 6.54
C LEU A 46 6.10 23.36 6.15
N GLY A 47 6.44 22.51 7.11
CA GLY A 47 6.88 21.13 6.85
C GLY A 47 5.75 20.12 6.62
N MET A 48 4.53 20.41 7.03
CA MET A 48 3.38 19.50 6.89
C MET A 48 3.03 19.05 5.46
N PRO A 49 3.03 19.91 4.40
CA PRO A 49 2.61 19.47 3.07
C PRO A 49 3.50 18.37 2.48
N VAL A 50 4.82 18.47 2.65
CA VAL A 50 5.79 17.50 2.11
C VAL A 50 5.62 16.11 2.74
N ILE A 51 5.35 16.06 4.05
CA ILE A 51 5.17 14.79 4.77
C ILE A 51 3.92 14.06 4.27
N LYS A 52 2.85 14.79 3.94
CA LYS A 52 1.59 14.19 3.45
C LYS A 52 1.81 13.47 2.11
N GLU A 53 2.50 14.11 1.17
CA GLU A 53 2.76 13.53 -0.17
C GLU A 53 3.60 12.24 -0.10
N ILE A 54 4.62 12.23 0.77
CA ILE A 54 5.46 11.05 0.97
C ILE A 54 4.65 9.91 1.60
N MET A 55 3.85 10.21 2.63
CA MET A 55 2.99 9.21 3.28
C MET A 55 1.95 8.63 2.34
N GLU A 56 1.33 9.46 1.49
CA GLU A 56 0.36 9.01 0.49
C GLU A 56 1.00 8.09 -0.55
N SER A 57 2.21 8.43 -1.01
CA SER A 57 2.98 7.59 -1.94
C SER A 57 3.26 6.20 -1.35
N HIS A 58 3.69 6.13 -0.08
CA HIS A 58 3.91 4.85 0.60
C HIS A 58 2.61 4.04 0.76
N ARG A 59 1.49 4.70 1.07
CA ARG A 59 0.19 4.05 1.17
C ARG A 59 -0.25 3.44 -0.16
N VAL A 60 -0.04 4.14 -1.27
CA VAL A 60 -0.32 3.60 -2.61
C VAL A 60 0.56 2.40 -2.91
N ILE A 61 1.87 2.47 -2.65
CA ILE A 61 2.81 1.36 -2.90
C ILE A 61 2.42 0.12 -2.10
N SER A 62 2.18 0.27 -0.80
CA SER A 62 1.74 -0.85 0.05
C SER A 62 0.42 -1.46 -0.42
N THR A 63 -0.51 -0.64 -0.89
CA THR A 63 -1.78 -1.10 -1.47
C THR A 63 -1.51 -1.97 -2.71
N VAL A 64 -0.64 -1.54 -3.61
CA VAL A 64 -0.28 -2.31 -4.81
C VAL A 64 0.43 -3.62 -4.45
N GLU A 65 1.31 -3.64 -3.46
CA GLU A 65 1.95 -4.86 -2.98
C GLU A 65 0.92 -5.87 -2.43
N THR A 66 -0.03 -5.39 -1.61
CA THR A 66 -1.11 -6.26 -1.12
C THR A 66 -2.01 -6.75 -2.26
N MET A 67 -2.30 -5.92 -3.28
CA MET A 67 -3.05 -6.35 -4.46
C MET A 67 -2.34 -7.48 -5.20
N LYS A 68 -1.01 -7.45 -5.33
CA LYS A 68 -0.24 -8.52 -5.98
C LYS A 68 -0.32 -9.82 -5.18
N ALA A 69 -0.18 -9.75 -3.86
CA ALA A 69 -0.34 -10.92 -2.98
C ALA A 69 -1.75 -11.52 -3.07
N ILE A 70 -2.79 -10.67 -3.06
CA ILE A 70 -4.17 -11.10 -3.23
C ILE A 70 -4.36 -11.73 -4.62
N ALA A 71 -3.84 -11.11 -5.68
CA ALA A 71 -3.99 -11.61 -7.03
C ALA A 71 -3.31 -13.00 -7.21
N ALA A 72 -2.17 -13.23 -6.56
CA ALA A 72 -1.53 -14.54 -6.51
C ALA A 72 -2.40 -15.58 -5.77
N SER A 73 -2.96 -15.22 -4.62
CA SER A 73 -3.88 -16.12 -3.88
C SER A 73 -5.16 -16.42 -4.67
N ALA A 74 -5.66 -15.44 -5.43
CA ALA A 74 -6.82 -15.58 -6.28
C ALA A 74 -6.55 -16.48 -7.51
N ASP A 75 -5.33 -16.51 -8.05
CA ASP A 75 -4.97 -17.49 -9.10
C ASP A 75 -4.93 -18.93 -8.56
N VAL A 76 -4.51 -19.12 -7.30
CA VAL A 76 -4.61 -20.44 -6.65
C VAL A 76 -6.08 -20.82 -6.47
N ALA A 77 -6.90 -19.89 -5.97
CA ALA A 77 -8.35 -20.08 -5.79
C ALA A 77 -9.03 -20.52 -7.09
N ARG A 78 -8.68 -19.85 -8.19
CA ARG A 78 -9.22 -20.07 -9.54
C ARG A 78 -8.96 -21.46 -10.10
N ARG A 79 -7.92 -22.16 -9.63
CA ARG A 79 -7.62 -23.56 -10.03
C ARG A 79 -8.44 -24.57 -9.25
N LEU A 80 -9.08 -24.16 -8.17
CA LEU A 80 -9.95 -25.00 -7.37
C LEU A 80 -11.35 -25.08 -8.01
N PRO A 81 -12.07 -26.19 -7.82
CA PRO A 81 -13.43 -26.31 -8.34
C PRO A 81 -14.34 -25.22 -7.74
N GLY A 82 -14.97 -24.44 -8.62
CA GLY A 82 -15.83 -23.31 -8.22
C GLY A 82 -15.09 -21.98 -7.99
N GLY A 83 -13.79 -21.91 -8.27
CA GLY A 83 -12.98 -20.69 -8.08
C GLY A 83 -12.94 -19.74 -9.27
N ASP A 84 -13.58 -20.05 -10.39
CA ASP A 84 -13.51 -19.32 -11.66
C ASP A 84 -14.74 -18.43 -11.95
N ILE A 85 -15.68 -18.34 -10.98
CA ILE A 85 -16.96 -17.64 -11.11
C ILE A 85 -17.03 -16.32 -10.32
N PHE A 86 -15.95 -15.91 -9.65
CA PHE A 86 -15.98 -14.71 -8.81
C PHE A 86 -16.01 -13.46 -9.67
N THR A 87 -17.02 -12.60 -9.45
CA THR A 87 -17.15 -11.29 -10.10
C THR A 87 -17.29 -10.23 -9.03
N ASP A 88 -16.31 -9.32 -8.96
CA ASP A 88 -16.20 -8.29 -7.91
C ASP A 88 -16.39 -8.86 -6.47
N ALA A 89 -15.89 -10.07 -6.23
CA ALA A 89 -16.00 -10.75 -4.94
C ALA A 89 -15.02 -10.16 -3.92
N SER A 90 -15.41 -10.24 -2.65
CA SER A 90 -14.56 -9.83 -1.53
C SER A 90 -13.41 -10.81 -1.30
N THR A 91 -12.34 -10.32 -0.68
CA THR A 91 -11.22 -11.16 -0.20
C THR A 91 -11.67 -12.26 0.76
N SER A 92 -12.74 -12.04 1.54
CA SER A 92 -13.29 -13.05 2.46
C SER A 92 -13.92 -14.23 1.73
N GLU A 93 -14.60 -14.02 0.61
CA GLU A 93 -15.19 -15.13 -0.17
C GLU A 93 -14.11 -16.03 -0.73
N ILE A 94 -13.01 -15.45 -1.22
CA ILE A 94 -11.84 -16.21 -1.66
C ILE A 94 -11.17 -16.94 -0.50
N ALA A 95 -11.07 -16.29 0.67
CA ALA A 95 -10.55 -16.93 1.87
C ALA A 95 -11.38 -18.16 2.26
N THR A 96 -12.72 -18.07 2.22
CA THR A 96 -13.59 -19.21 2.53
C THR A 96 -13.37 -20.37 1.57
N LEU A 97 -13.22 -20.11 0.26
CA LEU A 97 -12.91 -21.15 -0.70
C LEU A 97 -11.54 -21.78 -0.40
N LEU A 98 -10.50 -20.99 -0.19
CA LEU A 98 -9.15 -21.50 0.11
C LEU A 98 -9.10 -22.31 1.40
N ASN A 99 -9.82 -21.87 2.44
CA ASN A 99 -9.87 -22.56 3.73
C ASN A 99 -10.61 -23.90 3.65
N ASN A 100 -11.60 -24.02 2.77
CA ASN A 100 -12.26 -25.31 2.49
C ASN A 100 -11.30 -26.33 1.84
N TYR A 101 -10.23 -25.86 1.19
CA TYR A 101 -9.20 -26.67 0.53
C TYR A 101 -7.83 -26.49 1.20
N GLU A 102 -7.80 -26.59 2.54
CA GLU A 102 -6.75 -26.38 3.56
C GLU A 102 -5.28 -26.39 3.10
N ALA A 103 -4.92 -27.25 2.14
CA ALA A 103 -3.63 -27.27 1.43
C ALA A 103 -3.26 -25.95 0.71
N ASN A 104 -4.20 -25.01 0.54
CA ASN A 104 -4.01 -23.77 -0.20
C ASN A 104 -4.23 -22.51 0.64
N SER A 105 -4.16 -22.59 1.98
CA SER A 105 -4.32 -21.41 2.84
C SER A 105 -3.18 -20.38 2.62
N GLN A 106 -3.43 -19.36 1.80
CA GLN A 106 -2.47 -18.30 1.45
C GLN A 106 -2.45 -17.14 2.47
N GLY A 107 -2.82 -17.39 3.72
CA GLY A 107 -2.88 -16.38 4.77
C GLY A 107 -4.01 -15.34 4.62
N LEU A 108 -4.97 -15.56 3.72
CA LEU A 108 -6.19 -14.75 3.66
C LEU A 108 -7.12 -15.12 4.82
N THR A 109 -7.65 -14.10 5.49
CA THR A 109 -8.58 -14.28 6.60
C THR A 109 -10.03 -14.20 6.14
N ASN A 110 -10.96 -14.76 6.90
CA ASN A 110 -12.40 -14.65 6.62
C ASN A 110 -12.95 -13.21 6.81
N SER A 111 -12.12 -12.26 7.26
CA SER A 111 -12.46 -10.84 7.27
C SER A 111 -12.02 -10.18 5.95
N PRO A 112 -12.86 -9.33 5.34
CA PRO A 112 -12.47 -8.61 4.12
C PRO A 112 -11.30 -7.68 4.43
N LEU A 113 -10.23 -7.79 3.65
CA LEU A 113 -9.13 -6.83 3.68
C LEU A 113 -9.59 -5.50 3.09
N GLN A 114 -9.10 -4.42 3.67
CA GLN A 114 -9.35 -3.05 3.22
C GLN A 114 -8.05 -2.27 3.05
N THR A 115 -8.09 -1.25 2.20
CA THR A 115 -7.01 -0.29 2.06
C THR A 115 -6.95 0.66 3.26
N TYR A 116 -5.90 1.49 3.31
CA TYR A 116 -5.81 2.59 4.26
C TYR A 116 -7.03 3.55 4.21
N TRP A 117 -7.67 3.67 3.05
CA TRP A 117 -8.83 4.54 2.85
C TRP A 117 -10.17 3.85 3.14
N GLY A 118 -10.15 2.61 3.64
CA GLY A 118 -11.36 1.83 3.94
C GLY A 118 -12.06 1.26 2.69
N THR A 119 -11.40 1.28 1.53
CA THR A 119 -11.93 0.67 0.31
C THR A 119 -11.58 -0.81 0.27
N SER A 120 -12.53 -1.64 -0.16
CA SER A 120 -12.34 -3.10 -0.25
C SER A 120 -11.60 -3.49 -1.52
N TYR A 121 -10.81 -4.56 -1.43
CA TYR A 121 -10.25 -5.22 -2.61
C TYR A 121 -11.33 -6.11 -3.24
N LEU A 122 -11.66 -5.84 -4.49
CA LEU A 122 -12.61 -6.60 -5.28
C LEU A 122 -11.85 -7.52 -6.22
N ILE A 123 -12.25 -8.78 -6.28
CA ILE A 123 -11.53 -9.81 -7.00
C ILE A 123 -12.45 -10.41 -8.05
N THR A 124 -11.95 -10.45 -9.27
CA THR A 124 -12.63 -11.11 -10.38
C THR A 124 -11.73 -12.21 -10.90
N THR A 125 -12.20 -13.45 -10.80
CA THR A 125 -11.53 -14.62 -11.37
C THR A 125 -12.27 -15.05 -12.62
N THR A 126 -11.52 -15.52 -13.60
CA THR A 126 -12.04 -16.10 -14.85
C THR A 126 -11.35 -17.43 -15.09
N GLY A 127 -11.80 -18.26 -16.02
CA GLY A 127 -11.10 -19.52 -16.35
C GLY A 127 -9.63 -19.35 -16.80
N GLN A 128 -9.17 -18.11 -17.07
CA GLN A 128 -7.80 -17.83 -17.51
C GLN A 128 -7.01 -16.85 -16.63
N TYR A 129 -7.65 -15.94 -15.89
CA TYR A 129 -6.93 -14.88 -15.16
C TYR A 129 -7.60 -14.56 -13.83
N ALA A 130 -6.81 -14.11 -12.86
CA ALA A 130 -7.29 -13.49 -11.63
C ALA A 130 -6.92 -12.00 -11.63
N THR A 131 -7.90 -11.13 -11.39
CA THR A 131 -7.72 -9.68 -11.34
C THR A 131 -8.21 -9.13 -10.02
N VAL A 132 -7.48 -8.18 -9.47
CA VAL A 132 -7.83 -7.45 -8.25
C VAL A 132 -8.02 -5.99 -8.61
N ARG A 133 -9.18 -5.45 -8.26
CA ARG A 133 -9.58 -4.08 -8.46
C ARG A 133 -9.72 -3.38 -7.11
N VAL A 134 -9.24 -2.15 -7.04
CA VAL A 134 -9.45 -1.28 -5.88
C VAL A 134 -9.67 0.15 -6.33
N SER A 135 -10.54 0.88 -5.63
CA SER A 135 -10.70 2.32 -5.82
C SER A 135 -9.92 3.05 -4.74
N ILE A 136 -9.06 3.98 -5.13
CA ILE A 136 -8.30 4.85 -4.23
C ILE A 136 -8.81 6.28 -4.41
N PRO A 137 -9.14 7.03 -3.34
CA PRO A 137 -9.65 8.39 -3.41
C PRO A 137 -8.54 9.41 -3.68
N LEU A 138 -7.70 9.13 -4.66
CA LEU A 138 -6.64 10.01 -5.13
C LEU A 138 -6.73 10.08 -6.65
N ARG A 139 -6.47 11.26 -7.21
CA ARG A 139 -6.62 11.54 -8.63
C ARG A 139 -5.30 11.34 -9.37
N ASP A 140 -5.40 10.85 -10.60
CA ASP A 140 -4.29 10.79 -11.56
C ASP A 140 -3.04 10.03 -11.08
N ILE A 141 -3.24 9.01 -10.22
CA ILE A 141 -2.14 8.16 -9.74
C ILE A 141 -1.89 7.03 -10.72
N ASN A 142 -0.63 6.78 -11.07
CA ASN A 142 -0.24 5.65 -11.92
C ASN A 142 0.92 4.87 -11.29
N PRO A 143 0.65 3.96 -10.34
CA PRO A 143 1.68 3.17 -9.71
C PRO A 143 2.13 2.04 -10.64
N PHE A 144 3.40 1.65 -10.50
CA PHE A 144 4.04 0.64 -11.34
C PHE A 144 3.31 -0.73 -11.30
N GLU A 145 3.32 -1.46 -12.42
CA GLU A 145 2.66 -2.77 -12.59
C GLU A 145 1.14 -2.81 -12.33
N THR A 146 0.48 -1.65 -12.37
CA THR A 146 -0.98 -1.57 -12.30
C THR A 146 -1.55 -0.89 -13.53
N ILE A 147 -2.77 -1.25 -13.89
CA ILE A 147 -3.56 -0.48 -14.84
C ILE A 147 -4.37 0.51 -14.01
N ALA A 148 -4.03 1.79 -14.11
CA ALA A 148 -4.73 2.87 -13.43
C ALA A 148 -5.75 3.54 -14.37
N THR A 149 -7.00 3.63 -13.95
CA THR A 149 -8.05 4.39 -14.64
C THR A 149 -8.64 5.45 -13.73
N SER A 150 -8.58 6.71 -14.15
CA SER A 150 -9.14 7.82 -13.38
C SER A 150 -10.67 7.81 -13.48
N SER A 151 -11.33 7.90 -12.32
CA SER A 151 -12.79 7.92 -12.18
C SER A 151 -13.18 9.04 -11.20
N GLY A 152 -13.50 10.21 -11.76
CA GLY A 152 -13.85 11.40 -10.98
C GLY A 152 -12.71 11.87 -10.08
N ALA A 153 -12.94 11.84 -8.77
CA ALA A 153 -11.96 12.18 -7.73
C ALA A 153 -11.13 10.96 -7.25
N SER A 154 -11.37 9.78 -7.81
CA SER A 154 -10.72 8.53 -7.46
C SER A 154 -9.95 7.94 -8.65
N THR A 155 -9.02 7.04 -8.35
CA THR A 155 -8.32 6.24 -9.36
C THR A 155 -8.61 4.78 -9.05
N ILE A 156 -9.09 4.05 -10.06
CA ILE A 156 -9.27 2.61 -9.99
C ILE A 156 -7.95 1.97 -10.41
N LEU A 157 -7.37 1.16 -9.52
CA LEU A 157 -6.21 0.35 -9.83
C LEU A 157 -6.65 -1.08 -10.11
N LEU A 158 -6.07 -1.66 -11.15
CA LEU A 158 -6.27 -3.06 -11.51
C LEU A 158 -4.92 -3.76 -11.59
N VAL A 159 -4.78 -4.85 -10.84
CA VAL A 159 -3.64 -5.77 -10.89
C VAL A 159 -4.14 -7.11 -11.39
N SER A 160 -3.49 -7.64 -12.43
CA SER A 160 -3.78 -8.99 -12.92
C SER A 160 -2.63 -9.90 -12.52
N HIS A 161 -2.93 -11.02 -11.88
CA HIS A 161 -1.95 -12.08 -11.71
C HIS A 161 -1.96 -12.96 -12.97
N LYS A 162 -0.79 -13.13 -13.58
CA LYS A 162 -0.59 -13.96 -14.76
C LYS A 162 -0.42 -15.42 -14.30
N PRO A 163 -1.23 -16.39 -14.77
CA PRO A 163 -0.83 -17.79 -14.63
C PRO A 163 0.39 -18.07 -15.52
N ARG A 164 1.30 -18.94 -15.04
CA ARG A 164 2.37 -19.53 -15.87
C ARG A 164 1.74 -20.14 -17.14
N GLY A 165 2.30 -19.86 -18.32
CA GLY A 165 1.83 -20.38 -19.61
C GLY A 165 0.93 -19.50 -20.50
N VAL A 166 0.57 -18.25 -20.13
CA VAL A 166 -0.21 -17.36 -21.03
C VAL A 166 0.65 -16.22 -21.58
N ASN A 167 1.11 -16.34 -22.83
CA ASN A 167 2.01 -15.35 -23.44
C ASN A 167 1.40 -13.94 -23.49
N ARG A 168 2.04 -13.01 -22.77
CA ARG A 168 1.87 -11.56 -22.96
C ARG A 168 3.25 -10.95 -23.08
N SER A 169 3.40 -10.04 -24.04
CA SER A 169 4.56 -9.17 -24.13
C SER A 169 4.49 -8.16 -22.98
N SER A 170 5.41 -8.25 -22.03
CA SER A 170 5.53 -7.26 -20.97
C SER A 170 6.50 -6.17 -21.40
N VAL A 171 6.14 -4.91 -21.17
CA VAL A 171 7.04 -3.77 -21.39
C VAL A 171 7.88 -3.62 -20.14
N VAL A 172 9.13 -4.06 -20.19
CA VAL A 172 10.09 -3.96 -19.10
C VAL A 172 11.07 -2.84 -19.41
N THR A 173 11.28 -1.92 -18.46
CA THR A 173 12.37 -0.95 -18.52
C THR A 173 13.64 -1.59 -17.96
N SER A 174 14.75 -1.48 -18.68
CA SER A 174 16.04 -2.01 -18.21
C SER A 174 16.45 -1.39 -16.87
N ILE A 175 16.94 -2.23 -15.96
CA ILE A 175 17.48 -1.84 -14.64
C ILE A 175 18.57 -0.77 -14.78
N TYR A 176 19.33 -0.82 -15.88
CA TYR A 176 20.47 0.06 -16.13
C TYR A 176 20.15 1.27 -17.01
N ASN A 177 19.03 1.25 -17.76
CA ASN A 177 18.68 2.35 -18.65
C ASN A 177 17.16 2.50 -18.80
N LYS A 178 16.60 3.46 -18.06
CA LYS A 178 15.16 3.77 -18.03
C LYS A 178 14.62 4.41 -19.32
N ARG A 179 15.46 4.71 -20.31
CA ARG A 179 15.03 5.32 -21.59
C ARG A 179 14.65 4.31 -22.66
N HIS A 180 14.95 3.03 -22.47
CA HIS A 180 14.62 1.98 -23.43
C HIS A 180 13.56 1.04 -22.86
N LEU A 181 12.49 0.86 -23.64
CA LEU A 181 11.39 -0.05 -23.40
C LEU A 181 11.70 -1.35 -24.15
N TYR A 182 11.78 -2.46 -23.44
CA TYR A 182 11.95 -3.78 -24.04
C TYR A 182 10.65 -4.56 -23.92
N LEU A 183 10.27 -5.27 -24.99
CA LEU A 183 9.19 -6.23 -24.97
C LEU A 183 9.79 -7.60 -24.65
N GLU A 184 9.47 -8.14 -23.50
CA GLU A 184 9.86 -9.50 -23.13
C GLU A 184 8.66 -10.44 -23.34
N SER A 185 8.82 -11.47 -24.18
CA SER A 185 7.88 -12.59 -24.18
C SER A 185 8.21 -13.46 -22.98
N THR A 186 7.28 -13.55 -22.04
CA THR A 186 7.40 -14.51 -20.93
C THR A 186 6.85 -15.85 -21.41
N ASP A 187 7.69 -16.56 -22.17
CA ASP A 187 7.55 -17.97 -22.51
C ASP A 187 8.12 -18.80 -21.35
N ASP A 188 7.28 -19.08 -20.34
CA ASP A 188 7.49 -20.11 -19.31
C ASP A 188 6.27 -21.03 -19.29
#